data_AF-A0A849ZMA5-F1
#
_entry.id   AF-A0A849ZMA5-F1
#
_cell.length_a   1.000
_cell.length_b   1.000
_cell.length_c   1.000
_cell.angle_alpha   90.00
_cell.angle_beta   90.00
_cell.angle_gamma   90.00
#
_symmetry.space_group_name_H-M   'P 1'
#
loop_
_entity.id
_entity.type
_entity.pdbx_description
1 polymer ?
#
loop_
_entity_poly.entity_id
_entity_poly.type
_entity_poly.pdbx_seq_one_letter_code
_entity_poly.pdbx_strand_id
1 'polypeptide(L)'
;MSLPLQPEEAFAAISAGTPLDGFHLYALDLSGRDLTTANLRGAKLTRVNLSRTKLMSVDLAGVDIVDCDLSDADLSGAKLAATRVAMGSFRGAKLHGAALRRARFAQVDLRDADLGGADLEGAAFLSCDLSKATLAKASLIKTQLDMSKLEAADLSGAELTEVGAVRGDLRAANLKGTKLTKVVFAQADLRGADLEGATLEAVVLVGADLRGVRLPRKMKNVVLDEAKLGPLSEGEAGDLAGTSVAGAKLDGVDLAGVVLEGCSFRDVSLRGADLRGARLVHSTFMGCDLEGSNLKDATLDASIFYKASLRGADLSGRHMKLCVFKDADLSRAKLIAAKLDICVLDGATLTSVDFTDASIVSGTMRGAKLSGATIVRARFERVDFESVDLTGVDLAGHSLVRCRFNGLDLSKRDFTGCDLSEAAFEGCRLPEAKFDGARLRGANFKKAHAEKASFRDAKAKGCFFGEADLRLAHFENAALQGASFARADVSGARFEHAALARARFDHAKAHAASFAGADLMYACLPHADVSIADFTRANLTRASLHAIHDSGAVYLLAQLVGVQRTDDALLEAEGFSPPST
;
A
#
# COMPACT_ATOMS: atom_id res chain seq x y z
N MET A 1 35.94 0.08 -55.64
CA MET A 1 37.01 -0.15 -54.64
C MET A 1 38.30 0.35 -55.25
N SER A 2 38.94 1.33 -54.62
CA SER A 2 40.33 1.70 -54.90
C SER A 2 41.24 0.52 -54.50
N LEU A 3 42.28 0.23 -55.29
CA LEU A 3 43.31 -0.72 -54.91
C LEU A 3 44.07 -0.19 -53.68
N PRO A 4 44.58 -1.04 -52.78
CA PRO A 4 45.41 -0.60 -51.67
C PRO A 4 46.65 0.13 -52.17
N LEU A 5 47.04 1.21 -51.47
CA LEU A 5 48.33 1.86 -51.71
C LEU A 5 49.47 0.87 -51.43
N GLN A 6 50.54 0.96 -52.21
CA GLN A 6 51.76 0.23 -51.86
C GLN A 6 52.34 0.81 -50.55
N PRO A 7 53.02 0.01 -49.70
CA PRO A 7 53.50 0.48 -48.40
C PRO A 7 54.35 1.76 -48.47
N GLU A 8 55.26 1.87 -49.45
CA GLU A 8 56.12 3.05 -49.61
C GLU A 8 55.33 4.31 -49.97
N GLU A 9 54.34 4.18 -50.86
CA GLU A 9 53.43 5.27 -51.24
C GLU A 9 52.58 5.72 -50.04
N ALA A 10 52.10 4.76 -49.24
CA ALA A 10 51.36 5.05 -48.02
C ALA A 10 52.23 5.80 -47.00
N PHE A 11 53.47 5.34 -46.76
CA PHE A 11 54.40 6.04 -45.85
C PHE A 11 54.69 7.46 -46.33
N ALA A 12 54.99 7.64 -47.62
CA ALA A 12 55.28 8.96 -48.18
C ALA A 12 54.07 9.90 -48.05
N ALA A 13 52.86 9.42 -48.37
CA ALA A 13 51.63 10.20 -48.26
C ALA A 13 51.33 10.61 -46.80
N ILE A 14 51.49 9.67 -45.85
CA ILE A 14 51.33 9.92 -44.41
C ILE A 14 52.34 10.97 -43.92
N SER A 15 53.63 10.79 -44.22
CA SER A 15 54.69 11.72 -43.79
C SER A 15 54.55 13.11 -44.42
N ALA A 16 54.01 13.21 -45.64
CA ALA A 16 53.74 14.47 -46.30
C ALA A 16 52.44 15.15 -45.84
N GLY A 17 51.63 14.52 -44.97
CA GLY A 17 50.31 15.04 -44.58
C GLY A 17 49.31 15.09 -45.75
N THR A 18 49.52 14.26 -46.77
CA THR A 18 48.66 14.21 -47.96
C THR A 18 47.27 13.73 -47.56
N PRO A 19 46.17 14.37 -47.99
CA PRO A 19 44.82 13.88 -47.75
C PRO A 19 44.62 12.48 -48.33
N LEU A 20 44.19 11.53 -47.50
CA LEU A 20 43.96 10.13 -47.87
C LEU A 20 42.48 9.77 -48.08
N ASP A 21 41.64 10.77 -48.39
CA ASP A 21 40.20 10.58 -48.64
C ASP A 21 39.97 9.59 -49.80
N GLY A 22 39.30 8.47 -49.52
CA GLY A 22 39.05 7.39 -50.49
C GLY A 22 40.22 6.42 -50.74
N PHE A 23 41.39 6.63 -50.14
CA PHE A 23 42.52 5.69 -50.26
C PHE A 23 42.37 4.51 -49.29
N HIS A 24 42.90 3.34 -49.68
CA HIS A 24 42.88 2.13 -48.86
C HIS A 24 44.29 1.79 -48.37
N LEU A 25 44.49 1.82 -47.06
CA LEU A 25 45.68 1.29 -46.39
C LEU A 25 45.38 -0.12 -45.89
N TYR A 26 46.21 -1.09 -46.29
CA TYR A 26 46.01 -2.50 -45.98
C TYR A 26 47.26 -3.10 -45.34
N ALA A 27 47.12 -3.76 -44.19
CA ALA A 27 48.17 -4.52 -43.52
C ALA A 27 49.49 -3.74 -43.25
N LEU A 28 49.40 -2.42 -43.04
CA LEU A 28 50.55 -1.55 -42.80
C LEU A 28 50.90 -1.51 -41.31
N ASP A 29 52.19 -1.55 -40.98
CA ASP A 29 52.68 -1.34 -39.62
C ASP A 29 53.10 0.11 -39.38
N LEU A 30 52.26 0.83 -38.64
CA LEU A 30 52.46 2.20 -38.21
C LEU A 30 52.73 2.30 -36.70
N SER A 31 52.93 1.18 -36.01
CA SER A 31 53.01 1.17 -34.54
C SER A 31 54.09 2.11 -33.98
N GLY A 32 53.77 2.78 -32.88
CA GLY A 32 54.67 3.70 -32.18
C GLY A 32 54.99 5.01 -32.90
N ARG A 33 54.48 5.22 -34.13
CA ARG A 33 54.83 6.39 -34.94
C ARG A 33 54.13 7.67 -34.48
N ASP A 34 54.76 8.80 -34.75
CA ASP A 34 54.14 10.11 -34.66
C ASP A 34 53.35 10.40 -35.94
N LEU A 35 52.02 10.44 -35.80
CA LEU A 35 51.07 10.66 -36.88
C LEU A 35 50.27 11.95 -36.66
N THR A 36 50.75 12.87 -35.81
CA THR A 36 50.06 14.12 -35.48
C THR A 36 49.80 15.03 -36.69
N THR A 37 50.60 14.91 -37.74
CA THR A 37 50.44 15.66 -38.99
C THR A 37 49.74 14.86 -40.09
N ALA A 38 49.38 13.59 -39.83
CA ALA A 38 48.75 12.75 -40.84
C ALA A 38 47.33 13.23 -41.14
N ASN A 39 46.93 13.20 -42.41
CA ASN A 39 45.57 13.48 -42.84
C ASN A 39 44.89 12.19 -43.31
N LEU A 40 44.30 11.49 -42.35
CA LEU A 40 43.66 10.19 -42.58
C LEU A 40 42.17 10.31 -42.93
N ARG A 41 41.61 11.52 -42.96
CA ARG A 41 40.18 11.77 -43.22
C ARG A 41 39.65 10.97 -44.40
N GLY A 42 38.53 10.27 -44.20
CA GLY A 42 37.85 9.49 -45.25
C GLY A 42 38.64 8.30 -45.81
N ALA A 43 39.80 7.97 -45.25
CA ALA A 43 40.56 6.80 -45.66
C ALA A 43 39.88 5.50 -45.21
N LYS A 44 40.21 4.41 -45.90
CA LYS A 44 39.90 3.04 -45.46
C LYS A 44 41.15 2.40 -44.89
N LEU A 45 41.09 1.97 -43.65
CA LEU A 45 42.15 1.24 -42.96
C LEU A 45 41.68 -0.19 -42.75
N THR A 46 42.48 -1.17 -43.17
CA THR A 46 42.17 -2.58 -42.93
C THR A 46 43.42 -3.31 -42.46
N ARG A 47 43.36 -3.96 -41.29
CA ARG A 47 44.51 -4.69 -40.72
C ARG A 47 45.75 -3.83 -40.48
N VAL A 48 45.57 -2.53 -40.31
CA VAL A 48 46.68 -1.61 -40.03
C VAL A 48 46.99 -1.69 -38.53
N ASN A 49 48.29 -1.83 -38.20
CA ASN A 49 48.76 -1.73 -36.83
C ASN A 49 49.07 -0.26 -36.53
N LEU A 50 48.22 0.37 -35.72
CA LEU A 50 48.31 1.73 -35.21
C LEU A 50 48.60 1.75 -33.69
N SER A 51 49.00 0.62 -33.11
CA SER A 51 49.23 0.53 -31.67
C SER A 51 50.29 1.54 -31.22
N ARG A 52 50.08 2.19 -30.07
CA ARG A 52 50.98 3.18 -29.48
C ARG A 52 51.32 4.38 -30.38
N THR A 53 50.54 4.64 -31.43
CA THR A 53 50.75 5.83 -32.28
C THR A 53 50.34 7.10 -31.56
N LYS A 54 50.89 8.23 -32.02
CA LYS A 54 50.45 9.57 -31.63
C LYS A 54 49.52 10.15 -32.69
N LEU A 55 48.25 10.29 -32.37
CA LEU A 55 47.16 10.76 -33.22
C LEU A 55 46.40 11.94 -32.60
N MET A 56 47.02 12.65 -31.64
CA MET A 56 46.35 13.71 -30.91
C MET A 56 45.88 14.82 -31.86
N SER A 57 44.63 15.23 -31.70
CA SER A 57 43.97 16.25 -32.53
C SER A 57 43.89 15.95 -34.04
N VAL A 58 44.26 14.75 -34.49
CA VAL A 58 44.20 14.35 -35.91
C VAL A 58 42.75 14.30 -36.39
N ASP A 59 42.52 14.68 -37.66
CA ASP A 59 41.23 14.49 -38.32
C ASP A 59 41.10 13.08 -38.87
N LEU A 60 40.35 12.26 -38.15
CA LEU A 60 39.95 10.90 -38.52
C LEU A 60 38.49 10.86 -38.99
N ALA A 61 37.85 12.00 -39.26
CA ALA A 61 36.43 12.01 -39.59
C ALA A 61 36.13 11.16 -40.83
N GLY A 62 35.08 10.34 -40.74
CA GLY A 62 34.63 9.47 -41.82
C GLY A 62 35.55 8.30 -42.16
N VAL A 63 36.61 8.04 -41.40
CA VAL A 63 37.50 6.90 -41.64
C VAL A 63 36.79 5.57 -41.38
N ASP A 64 36.99 4.62 -42.28
CA ASP A 64 36.55 3.23 -42.12
C ASP A 64 37.74 2.40 -41.59
N ILE A 65 37.73 2.08 -40.30
CA ILE A 65 38.74 1.29 -39.58
C ILE A 65 38.21 -0.13 -39.38
N VAL A 66 38.77 -1.10 -40.11
CA VAL A 66 38.33 -2.50 -40.02
C VAL A 66 39.49 -3.38 -39.60
N ASP A 67 39.32 -4.18 -38.55
CA ASP A 67 40.33 -5.17 -38.13
C ASP A 67 41.70 -4.53 -37.82
N CYS A 68 41.72 -3.29 -37.32
CA CYS A 68 42.95 -2.56 -36.99
C CYS A 68 43.23 -2.59 -35.50
N ASP A 69 44.51 -2.47 -35.14
CA ASP A 69 44.97 -2.37 -33.75
C ASP A 69 45.36 -0.93 -33.41
N LEU A 70 44.57 -0.27 -32.58
CA LEU A 70 44.81 1.05 -32.00
C LEU A 70 45.12 0.96 -30.48
N SER A 71 45.54 -0.21 -30.00
CA SER A 71 45.83 -0.39 -28.58
C SER A 71 46.90 0.60 -28.11
N ASP A 72 46.68 1.22 -26.96
CA ASP A 72 47.55 2.24 -26.34
C ASP A 72 47.85 3.48 -27.23
N ALA A 73 47.12 3.67 -28.34
CA ALA A 73 47.30 4.86 -29.18
C ALA A 73 46.79 6.12 -28.46
N ASP A 74 47.44 7.26 -28.72
CA ASP A 74 47.04 8.55 -28.18
C ASP A 74 46.20 9.34 -29.20
N LEU A 75 44.87 9.26 -29.05
CA LEU A 75 43.87 9.97 -29.84
C LEU A 75 43.27 11.15 -29.07
N SER A 76 43.97 11.69 -28.06
CA SER A 76 43.44 12.78 -27.23
C SER A 76 43.04 13.98 -28.10
N GLY A 77 41.79 14.43 -27.96
CA GLY A 77 41.21 15.52 -28.76
C GLY A 77 41.06 15.25 -30.26
N ALA A 78 41.25 14.01 -30.73
CA ALA A 78 41.11 13.67 -32.14
C ALA A 78 39.65 13.83 -32.62
N LYS A 79 39.48 14.09 -33.93
CA LYS A 79 38.15 14.23 -34.55
C LYS A 79 37.77 12.90 -35.20
N LEU A 80 36.88 12.14 -34.57
CA LEU A 80 36.39 10.84 -35.05
C LEU A 80 34.94 10.91 -35.55
N ALA A 81 34.46 12.10 -35.90
CA ALA A 81 33.07 12.27 -36.31
C ALA A 81 32.72 11.36 -37.51
N ALA A 82 31.62 10.62 -37.39
CA ALA A 82 31.14 9.67 -38.40
C ALA A 82 32.15 8.57 -38.83
N THR A 83 33.17 8.29 -38.02
CA THR A 83 34.05 7.12 -38.22
C THR A 83 33.26 5.82 -38.14
N ARG A 84 33.71 4.80 -38.87
CA ARG A 84 33.19 3.43 -38.76
C ARG A 84 34.33 2.52 -38.33
N VAL A 85 34.20 1.93 -37.16
CA VAL A 85 35.16 1.00 -36.60
C VAL A 85 34.50 -0.36 -36.44
N ALA A 86 35.11 -1.39 -37.01
CA ALA A 86 34.61 -2.76 -36.91
C ALA A 86 35.74 -3.73 -36.60
N MET A 87 35.49 -4.66 -35.67
CA MET A 87 36.36 -5.81 -35.39
C MET A 87 37.82 -5.44 -35.03
N GLY A 88 38.06 -4.32 -34.34
CA GLY A 88 39.41 -3.85 -33.98
C GLY A 88 39.66 -3.74 -32.48
N SER A 89 40.87 -3.33 -32.10
CA SER A 89 41.24 -3.06 -30.71
C SER A 89 41.54 -1.56 -30.52
N PHE A 90 40.98 -0.99 -29.46
CA PHE A 90 41.28 0.32 -28.89
C PHE A 90 41.65 0.16 -27.40
N ARG A 91 42.10 -1.04 -27.01
CA ARG A 91 42.42 -1.34 -25.62
C ARG A 91 43.45 -0.35 -25.07
N GLY A 92 43.16 0.30 -23.95
CA GLY A 92 44.06 1.29 -23.34
C GLY A 92 44.28 2.58 -24.16
N ALA A 93 43.57 2.77 -25.28
CA ALA A 93 43.71 3.96 -26.11
C ALA A 93 43.24 5.21 -25.35
N LYS A 94 43.93 6.33 -25.57
CA LYS A 94 43.57 7.63 -24.99
C LYS A 94 42.68 8.37 -25.96
N LEU A 95 41.43 8.58 -25.60
CA LEU A 95 40.40 9.31 -26.35
C LEU A 95 39.86 10.50 -25.53
N HIS A 96 40.62 10.96 -24.53
CA HIS A 96 40.22 12.05 -23.65
C HIS A 96 39.88 13.31 -24.48
N GLY A 97 38.67 13.84 -24.28
CA GLY A 97 38.17 15.01 -25.01
C GLY A 97 38.02 14.83 -26.53
N ALA A 98 38.08 13.60 -27.05
CA ALA A 98 37.90 13.34 -28.48
C ALA A 98 36.45 13.60 -28.94
N ALA A 99 36.29 13.98 -30.21
CA ALA A 99 35.00 14.26 -30.82
C ALA A 99 34.51 13.05 -31.64
N LEU A 100 33.67 12.21 -31.03
CA LEU A 100 33.17 10.95 -31.60
C LEU A 100 31.71 11.06 -32.11
N ARG A 101 31.24 12.28 -32.39
CA ARG A 101 29.85 12.51 -32.83
C ARG A 101 29.48 11.60 -34.01
N ARG A 102 28.41 10.82 -33.86
CA ARG A 102 27.91 9.85 -34.86
C ARG A 102 28.92 8.78 -35.31
N ALA A 103 29.98 8.55 -34.54
CA ALA A 103 30.90 7.45 -34.77
C ALA A 103 30.19 6.10 -34.53
N ARG A 104 30.59 5.06 -35.25
CA ARG A 104 29.99 3.73 -35.19
C ARG A 104 31.05 2.69 -34.91
N PHE A 105 31.00 2.10 -33.72
CA PHE A 105 31.83 0.99 -33.27
C PHE A 105 30.98 -0.27 -33.23
N ALA A 106 31.46 -1.34 -33.87
CA ALA A 106 30.81 -2.65 -33.86
C ALA A 106 31.82 -3.74 -33.55
N GLN A 107 31.58 -4.51 -32.48
CA GLN A 107 32.47 -5.61 -32.05
C GLN A 107 33.92 -5.13 -31.84
N VAL A 108 34.09 -3.99 -31.18
CA VAL A 108 35.40 -3.38 -30.90
C VAL A 108 35.76 -3.61 -29.44
N ASP A 109 37.02 -3.95 -29.18
CA ASP A 109 37.60 -4.00 -27.83
C ASP A 109 38.05 -2.59 -27.41
N LEU A 110 37.36 -2.01 -26.44
CA LEU A 110 37.63 -0.69 -25.84
C LEU A 110 38.00 -0.81 -24.36
N ARG A 111 38.44 -2.01 -23.91
CA ARG A 111 38.78 -2.22 -22.50
C ARG A 111 39.88 -1.29 -22.06
N ASP A 112 39.72 -0.74 -20.85
CA ASP A 112 40.67 0.19 -20.24
C ASP A 112 40.90 1.50 -21.05
N ALA A 113 40.08 1.80 -22.08
CA ALA A 113 40.22 3.03 -22.87
C ALA A 113 39.79 4.28 -22.08
N ASP A 114 40.45 5.41 -22.31
CA ASP A 114 40.11 6.70 -21.67
C ASP A 114 39.28 7.57 -22.60
N LEU A 115 37.96 7.57 -22.43
CA LEU A 115 36.98 8.42 -23.10
C LEU A 115 36.54 9.61 -22.21
N GLY A 116 37.32 9.97 -21.19
CA GLY A 116 36.97 11.05 -20.26
C GLY A 116 36.70 12.37 -20.99
N GLY A 117 35.57 13.00 -20.69
CA GLY A 117 35.17 14.26 -21.34
C GLY A 117 34.93 14.20 -22.86
N ALA A 118 34.87 13.01 -23.46
CA ALA A 118 34.63 12.87 -24.89
C ALA A 118 33.18 13.28 -25.28
N ASP A 119 33.02 13.74 -26.52
CA ASP A 119 31.70 14.01 -27.12
C ASP A 119 31.23 12.80 -27.92
N LEU A 120 30.27 12.05 -27.37
CA LEU A 120 29.72 10.82 -27.93
C LEU A 120 28.32 11.02 -28.52
N GLU A 121 27.96 12.25 -28.88
CA GLU A 121 26.60 12.54 -29.37
C GLU A 121 26.25 11.72 -30.62
N GLY A 122 25.20 10.92 -30.51
CA GLY A 122 24.71 10.05 -31.58
C GLY A 122 25.66 8.91 -31.96
N ALA A 123 26.71 8.66 -31.17
CA ALA A 123 27.62 7.54 -31.39
C ALA A 123 26.93 6.20 -31.10
N ALA A 124 27.39 5.12 -31.73
CA ALA A 124 26.88 3.78 -31.51
C ALA A 124 28.03 2.81 -31.20
N PHE A 125 27.92 2.09 -30.09
CA PHE A 125 28.80 1.00 -29.66
C PHE A 125 27.95 -0.26 -29.57
N LEU A 126 27.89 -1.02 -30.65
CA LEU A 126 27.10 -2.23 -30.73
C LEU A 126 27.99 -3.43 -30.41
N SER A 127 27.65 -4.17 -29.34
CA SER A 127 28.40 -5.36 -28.91
C SER A 127 29.90 -5.09 -28.72
N CYS A 128 30.24 -3.90 -28.20
CA CYS A 128 31.61 -3.52 -27.89
C CYS A 128 31.95 -3.90 -26.44
N ASP A 129 33.23 -4.04 -26.15
CA ASP A 129 33.72 -4.26 -24.79
C ASP A 129 34.36 -2.99 -24.25
N LEU A 130 33.61 -2.19 -23.49
CA LEU A 130 34.08 -1.00 -22.76
C LEU A 130 34.36 -1.32 -21.27
N SER A 131 34.62 -2.58 -20.92
CA SER A 131 34.88 -2.94 -19.53
C SER A 131 36.09 -2.16 -19.00
N LYS A 132 35.95 -1.55 -17.81
CA LYS A 132 36.96 -0.69 -17.18
C LYS A 132 37.36 0.57 -17.96
N ALA A 133 36.62 0.93 -19.01
CA ALA A 133 36.85 2.20 -19.70
C ALA A 133 36.47 3.39 -18.81
N THR A 134 37.15 4.52 -18.99
CA THR A 134 36.81 5.78 -18.33
C THR A 134 35.93 6.61 -19.27
N LEU A 135 34.68 6.84 -18.90
CA LEU A 135 33.75 7.78 -19.54
C LEU A 135 33.40 8.96 -18.62
N ALA A 136 34.20 9.20 -17.58
CA ALA A 136 33.94 10.24 -16.59
C ALA A 136 33.75 11.61 -17.28
N LYS A 137 32.67 12.30 -16.93
CA LYS A 137 32.26 13.60 -17.50
C LYS A 137 32.07 13.63 -19.03
N ALA A 138 32.00 12.48 -19.69
CA ALA A 138 31.69 12.43 -21.12
C ALA A 138 30.23 12.86 -21.40
N SER A 139 29.98 13.33 -22.61
CA SER A 139 28.65 13.68 -23.11
C SER A 139 28.08 12.52 -23.93
N LEU A 140 27.13 11.78 -23.36
CA LEU A 140 26.44 10.67 -24.00
C LEU A 140 25.01 11.08 -24.35
N ILE A 141 24.86 11.85 -25.43
CA ILE A 141 23.54 12.28 -25.92
C ILE A 141 23.15 11.40 -27.11
N LYS A 142 22.03 10.69 -27.03
CA LYS A 142 21.54 9.76 -28.09
C LYS A 142 22.55 8.65 -28.43
N THR A 143 23.42 8.30 -27.49
CA THR A 143 24.43 7.26 -27.66
C THR A 143 23.78 5.89 -27.54
N GLN A 144 24.14 4.95 -28.42
CA GLN A 144 23.69 3.56 -28.37
C GLN A 144 24.80 2.67 -27.80
N LEU A 145 24.47 1.90 -26.77
CA LEU A 145 25.33 0.98 -26.02
C LEU A 145 24.71 -0.42 -25.93
N ASP A 146 23.73 -0.72 -26.79
CA ASP A 146 22.96 -1.96 -26.72
C ASP A 146 23.89 -3.19 -26.85
N MET A 147 23.67 -4.17 -25.96
CA MET A 147 24.45 -5.42 -25.86
C MET A 147 25.97 -5.23 -25.64
N SER A 148 26.40 -4.04 -25.24
CA SER A 148 27.81 -3.77 -24.93
C SER A 148 28.15 -4.08 -23.48
N LYS A 149 29.43 -4.33 -23.21
CA LYS A 149 29.97 -4.51 -21.86
C LYS A 149 30.53 -3.19 -21.35
N LEU A 150 30.13 -2.81 -20.16
CA LEU A 150 30.59 -1.67 -19.38
C LEU A 150 30.93 -2.13 -17.95
N GLU A 151 31.31 -3.40 -17.77
CA GLU A 151 31.66 -3.94 -16.46
C GLU A 151 32.81 -3.12 -15.86
N ALA A 152 32.58 -2.59 -14.65
CA ALA A 152 33.51 -1.71 -13.94
C ALA A 152 33.95 -0.45 -14.70
N ALA A 153 33.17 0.00 -15.70
CA ALA A 153 33.44 1.26 -16.39
C ALA A 153 33.17 2.46 -15.46
N ASP A 154 33.96 3.52 -15.60
CA ASP A 154 33.78 4.76 -14.85
C ASP A 154 32.97 5.78 -15.65
N LEU A 155 31.68 5.89 -15.36
CA LEU A 155 30.79 6.90 -15.93
C LEU A 155 30.60 8.10 -15.00
N SER A 156 31.40 8.28 -13.95
CA SER A 156 31.14 9.29 -12.92
C SER A 156 31.02 10.71 -13.48
N GLY A 157 29.97 11.41 -13.06
CA GLY A 157 29.65 12.77 -13.52
C GLY A 157 29.35 12.91 -15.02
N ALA A 158 29.19 11.81 -15.77
CA ALA A 158 28.79 11.85 -17.17
C ALA A 158 27.31 12.31 -17.32
N GLU A 159 27.01 12.88 -18.49
CA GLU A 159 25.65 13.21 -18.89
C GLU A 159 25.13 12.17 -19.88
N LEU A 160 24.10 11.42 -19.47
CA LEU A 160 23.46 10.41 -20.29
C LEU A 160 22.04 10.88 -20.61
N THR A 161 21.82 11.30 -21.85
CA THR A 161 20.52 11.80 -22.32
C THR A 161 20.08 11.01 -23.54
N GLU A 162 18.91 10.35 -23.47
CA GLU A 162 18.38 9.52 -24.56
C GLU A 162 19.31 8.36 -24.97
N VAL A 163 20.01 7.79 -23.99
CA VAL A 163 20.93 6.65 -24.19
C VAL A 163 20.18 5.32 -24.18
N GLY A 164 20.49 4.44 -25.12
CA GLY A 164 20.04 3.04 -25.12
C GLY A 164 21.17 2.12 -24.68
N ALA A 165 20.95 1.30 -23.65
CA ALA A 165 21.87 0.29 -23.15
C ALA A 165 21.12 -1.03 -22.87
N VAL A 166 20.24 -1.42 -23.81
CA VAL A 166 19.40 -2.60 -23.69
C VAL A 166 20.28 -3.85 -23.66
N ARG A 167 20.06 -4.72 -22.68
CA ARG A 167 20.90 -5.91 -22.42
C ARG A 167 22.40 -5.61 -22.27
N GLY A 168 22.73 -4.38 -21.84
CA GLY A 168 24.09 -4.02 -21.50
C GLY A 168 24.54 -4.70 -20.20
N ASP A 169 25.84 -4.93 -20.07
CA ASP A 169 26.47 -5.40 -18.83
C ASP A 169 27.14 -4.22 -18.13
N LEU A 170 26.50 -3.66 -17.11
CA LEU A 170 26.98 -2.54 -16.30
C LEU A 170 27.38 -2.99 -14.89
N ARG A 171 27.73 -4.27 -14.70
CA ARG A 171 28.13 -4.79 -13.39
C ARG A 171 29.28 -3.96 -12.81
N ALA A 172 29.17 -3.56 -11.55
CA ALA A 172 30.16 -2.73 -10.86
C ALA A 172 30.51 -1.39 -11.55
N ALA A 173 29.70 -0.91 -12.49
CA ALA A 173 29.94 0.39 -13.14
C ALA A 173 29.81 1.54 -12.13
N ASN A 174 30.71 2.52 -12.22
CA ASN A 174 30.63 3.72 -11.40
C ASN A 174 29.76 4.77 -12.10
N LEU A 175 28.54 4.97 -11.60
CA LEU A 175 27.57 5.96 -12.09
C LEU A 175 27.43 7.12 -11.07
N LYS A 176 28.41 7.34 -10.19
CA LYS A 176 28.34 8.37 -9.15
C LYS A 176 28.16 9.76 -9.74
N GLY A 177 27.18 10.51 -9.23
CA GLY A 177 26.87 11.88 -9.67
C GLY A 177 26.42 11.99 -11.13
N THR A 178 26.02 10.89 -11.78
CA THR A 178 25.57 10.92 -13.18
C THR A 178 24.19 11.54 -13.34
N LYS A 179 23.98 12.20 -14.48
CA LYS A 179 22.64 12.66 -14.90
C LYS A 179 22.08 11.69 -15.93
N LEU A 180 21.07 10.93 -15.54
CA LEU A 180 20.40 9.94 -16.38
C LEU A 180 19.03 10.47 -16.79
N THR A 181 18.89 10.93 -18.05
CA THR A 181 17.64 11.48 -18.60
C THR A 181 17.18 10.65 -19.79
N LYS A 182 15.97 10.07 -19.74
CA LYS A 182 15.41 9.23 -20.81
C LYS A 182 16.33 8.05 -21.22
N VAL A 183 17.02 7.47 -20.25
CA VAL A 183 17.93 6.34 -20.48
C VAL A 183 17.16 5.03 -20.44
N VAL A 184 17.49 4.09 -21.33
CA VAL A 184 16.88 2.77 -21.41
C VAL A 184 17.89 1.68 -21.05
N PHE A 185 17.73 1.08 -19.88
CA PHE A 185 18.49 -0.05 -19.33
C PHE A 185 17.68 -1.36 -19.34
N ALA A 186 16.75 -1.51 -20.29
CA ALA A 186 15.89 -2.69 -20.33
C ALA A 186 16.72 -3.99 -20.42
N GLN A 187 16.44 -4.94 -19.53
CA GLN A 187 17.16 -6.22 -19.40
C GLN A 187 18.68 -6.08 -19.18
N ALA A 188 19.16 -4.92 -18.75
CA ALA A 188 20.56 -4.70 -18.42
C ALA A 188 20.93 -5.30 -17.07
N ASP A 189 22.20 -5.66 -16.90
CA ASP A 189 22.75 -6.12 -15.63
C ASP A 189 23.50 -4.98 -14.95
N LEU A 190 22.96 -4.43 -13.87
CA LEU A 190 23.56 -3.33 -13.11
C LEU A 190 24.12 -3.82 -11.77
N ARG A 191 24.26 -5.12 -11.53
CA ARG A 191 24.63 -5.63 -10.20
C ARG A 191 25.91 -4.98 -9.67
N GLY A 192 25.83 -4.40 -8.47
CA GLY A 192 26.94 -3.70 -7.82
C GLY A 192 27.32 -2.35 -8.43
N ALA A 193 26.55 -1.81 -9.37
CA ALA A 193 26.78 -0.46 -9.89
C ALA A 193 26.57 0.61 -8.79
N ASP A 194 27.42 1.64 -8.78
CA ASP A 194 27.36 2.74 -7.82
C ASP A 194 26.57 3.92 -8.39
N LEU A 195 25.37 4.17 -7.86
CA LEU A 195 24.50 5.30 -8.25
C LEU A 195 24.53 6.45 -7.23
N GLU A 196 25.50 6.51 -6.33
CA GLU A 196 25.55 7.55 -5.29
C GLU A 196 25.49 8.96 -5.92
N GLY A 197 24.55 9.79 -5.46
CA GLY A 197 24.40 11.17 -5.97
C GLY A 197 23.88 11.29 -7.41
N ALA A 198 23.57 10.19 -8.10
CA ALA A 198 23.00 10.23 -9.44
C ALA A 198 21.55 10.79 -9.43
N THR A 199 21.09 11.28 -10.58
CA THR A 199 19.69 11.70 -10.80
C THR A 199 19.08 10.92 -11.94
N LEU A 200 17.92 10.30 -11.73
CA LEU A 200 17.18 9.55 -12.75
C LEU A 200 15.89 10.29 -13.10
N GLU A 201 15.76 10.69 -14.37
CA GLU A 201 14.54 11.26 -14.93
C GLU A 201 14.11 10.48 -16.18
N ALA A 202 12.90 9.94 -16.19
CA ALA A 202 12.36 9.15 -17.31
C ALA A 202 13.22 7.93 -17.68
N VAL A 203 13.85 7.29 -16.69
CA VAL A 203 14.72 6.13 -16.90
C VAL A 203 13.90 4.84 -16.92
N VAL A 204 14.19 3.94 -17.87
CA VAL A 204 13.51 2.65 -18.05
C VAL A 204 14.44 1.51 -17.65
N LEU A 205 14.08 0.77 -16.61
CA LEU A 205 14.83 -0.35 -16.01
C LEU A 205 14.05 -1.67 -16.11
N VAL A 206 13.20 -1.81 -17.12
CA VAL A 206 12.32 -2.99 -17.27
C VAL A 206 13.14 -4.27 -17.36
N GLY A 207 12.89 -5.22 -16.45
CA GLY A 207 13.62 -6.50 -16.37
C GLY A 207 15.11 -6.37 -16.02
N ALA A 208 15.58 -5.19 -15.59
CA ALA A 208 16.97 -4.97 -15.23
C ALA A 208 17.34 -5.69 -13.93
N ASP A 209 18.58 -6.14 -13.82
CA ASP A 209 19.12 -6.72 -12.59
C ASP A 209 19.79 -5.64 -11.75
N LEU A 210 19.10 -5.23 -10.68
CA LEU A 210 19.52 -4.15 -9.76
C LEU A 210 19.97 -4.71 -8.40
N ARG A 211 20.23 -6.03 -8.31
CA ARG A 211 20.65 -6.63 -7.03
C ARG A 211 21.97 -6.02 -6.56
N GLY A 212 21.99 -5.60 -5.30
CA GLY A 212 23.13 -4.90 -4.71
C GLY A 212 23.32 -3.45 -5.15
N VAL A 213 22.37 -2.88 -5.90
CA VAL A 213 22.42 -1.47 -6.29
C VAL A 213 21.67 -0.62 -5.28
N ARG A 214 22.32 0.40 -4.74
CA ARG A 214 21.63 1.43 -3.96
C ARG A 214 20.99 2.44 -4.92
N LEU A 215 19.66 2.43 -5.01
CA LEU A 215 18.94 3.40 -5.83
C LEU A 215 19.13 4.84 -5.30
N PRO A 216 19.30 5.83 -6.17
CA PRO A 216 19.53 7.20 -5.77
C PRO A 216 18.25 7.86 -5.25
N ARG A 217 18.40 8.87 -4.38
CA ARG A 217 17.28 9.60 -3.77
C ARG A 217 16.47 10.46 -4.75
N LYS A 218 17.04 10.82 -5.90
CA LYS A 218 16.41 11.71 -6.90
C LYS A 218 15.97 10.89 -8.11
N MET A 219 14.73 10.39 -8.05
CA MET A 219 14.09 9.65 -9.12
C MET A 219 12.76 10.31 -9.52
N LYS A 220 12.52 10.47 -10.82
CA LYS A 220 11.29 11.01 -11.38
C LYS A 220 10.92 10.23 -12.65
N ASN A 221 9.68 9.75 -12.74
CA ASN A 221 9.18 8.97 -13.89
C ASN A 221 10.05 7.74 -14.23
N VAL A 222 10.59 7.07 -13.22
CA VAL A 222 11.41 5.87 -13.41
C VAL A 222 10.51 4.64 -13.51
N VAL A 223 10.76 3.78 -14.50
CA VAL A 223 10.02 2.53 -14.74
C VAL A 223 10.88 1.35 -14.30
N LEU A 224 10.39 0.54 -13.37
CA LEU A 224 11.11 -0.59 -12.76
C LEU A 224 10.36 -1.92 -12.95
N ASP A 225 9.44 -2.00 -13.91
CA ASP A 225 8.62 -3.19 -14.14
C ASP A 225 9.50 -4.44 -14.32
N GLU A 226 9.19 -5.52 -13.60
CA GLU A 226 9.97 -6.77 -13.59
C GLU A 226 11.46 -6.63 -13.20
N ALA A 227 11.89 -5.48 -12.68
CA ALA A 227 13.25 -5.29 -12.23
C ALA A 227 13.53 -6.12 -10.97
N LYS A 228 14.76 -6.62 -10.85
CA LYS A 228 15.17 -7.47 -9.72
C LYS A 228 15.84 -6.62 -8.65
N LEU A 229 15.12 -6.34 -7.58
CA LEU A 229 15.59 -5.61 -6.39
C LEU A 229 15.77 -6.59 -5.22
N GLY A 230 16.73 -7.51 -5.34
CA GLY A 230 17.04 -8.51 -4.30
C GLY A 230 18.12 -8.03 -3.32
N PRO A 231 18.19 -8.63 -2.11
CA PRO A 231 19.11 -8.20 -1.06
C PRO A 231 20.58 -8.42 -1.45
N LEU A 232 21.48 -7.59 -0.91
CA LEU A 232 22.88 -8.00 -0.72
C LEU A 232 22.83 -9.22 0.22
N SER A 233 23.77 -10.15 0.12
CA SER A 233 23.89 -11.31 1.04
C SER A 233 23.40 -11.07 2.49
N GLU A 234 22.88 -12.13 3.15
CA GLU A 234 22.42 -12.12 4.55
C GLU A 234 23.13 -11.05 5.41
N GLY A 235 22.42 -9.97 5.74
CA GLY A 235 22.93 -8.90 6.61
C GLY A 235 22.92 -7.49 6.02
N GLU A 236 22.82 -7.34 4.70
CA GLU A 236 22.76 -6.02 4.04
C GLU A 236 21.44 -5.90 3.27
N ALA A 237 20.39 -5.44 3.94
CA ALA A 237 19.14 -5.12 3.26
C ALA A 237 19.38 -4.02 2.23
N GLY A 238 18.81 -4.17 1.02
CA GLY A 238 18.65 -3.07 0.07
C GLY A 238 17.82 -1.99 0.75
N ASP A 239 18.51 -1.07 1.42
CA ASP A 239 17.89 -0.11 2.32
C ASP A 239 17.26 1.01 1.50
N LEU A 240 15.94 0.90 1.30
CA LEU A 240 15.13 2.00 0.80
C LEU A 240 14.56 2.83 1.96
N ALA A 241 14.88 2.54 3.24
CA ALA A 241 14.25 3.20 4.38
C ALA A 241 14.30 4.73 4.26
N GLY A 242 13.15 5.35 4.50
CA GLY A 242 12.97 6.79 4.36
C GLY A 242 13.09 7.36 2.94
N THR A 243 13.19 6.52 1.90
CA THR A 243 13.25 6.98 0.51
C THR A 243 11.86 7.32 -0.01
N SER A 244 11.77 8.37 -0.83
CA SER A 244 10.57 8.72 -1.59
C SER A 244 10.68 8.14 -2.99
N VAL A 245 9.74 7.28 -3.39
CA VAL A 245 9.67 6.67 -4.73
C VAL A 245 8.43 7.13 -5.50
N ALA A 246 7.99 8.37 -5.27
CA ALA A 246 6.77 8.92 -5.83
C ALA A 246 6.67 8.75 -7.36
N GLY A 247 5.53 8.23 -7.82
CA GLY A 247 5.25 7.99 -9.24
C GLY A 247 6.03 6.86 -9.90
N ALA A 248 6.77 6.05 -9.14
CA ALA A 248 7.39 4.84 -9.68
C ALA A 248 6.34 3.81 -10.10
N LYS A 249 6.66 3.03 -11.13
CA LYS A 249 5.93 1.80 -11.46
C LYS A 249 6.76 0.61 -11.00
N LEU A 250 6.18 -0.16 -10.09
CA LEU A 250 6.76 -1.32 -9.40
C LEU A 250 5.85 -2.54 -9.55
N ASP A 251 5.14 -2.64 -10.68
CA ASP A 251 4.23 -3.75 -10.94
C ASP A 251 5.01 -5.06 -11.07
N GLY A 252 4.55 -6.10 -10.38
CA GLY A 252 5.18 -7.44 -10.36
C GLY A 252 6.59 -7.50 -9.78
N VAL A 253 7.09 -6.42 -9.17
CA VAL A 253 8.45 -6.39 -8.60
C VAL A 253 8.53 -7.32 -7.39
N ASP A 254 9.64 -8.06 -7.30
CA ASP A 254 10.00 -8.83 -6.11
C ASP A 254 10.63 -7.91 -5.06
N LEU A 255 9.85 -7.63 -4.02
CA LEU A 255 10.22 -6.86 -2.84
C LEU A 255 10.23 -7.76 -1.58
N ALA A 256 10.31 -9.08 -1.75
CA ALA A 256 10.24 -10.00 -0.63
C ALA A 256 11.42 -9.78 0.34
N GLY A 257 11.11 -9.61 1.63
CA GLY A 257 12.08 -9.38 2.70
C GLY A 257 12.76 -7.99 2.69
N VAL A 258 12.42 -7.10 1.75
CA VAL A 258 13.05 -5.78 1.63
C VAL A 258 12.69 -4.89 2.82
N VAL A 259 13.65 -4.07 3.27
CA VAL A 259 13.43 -3.08 4.32
C VAL A 259 12.94 -1.78 3.69
N LEU A 260 11.66 -1.48 3.93
CA LEU A 260 10.92 -0.34 3.42
C LEU A 260 10.41 0.56 4.57
N GLU A 261 11.07 0.49 5.72
CA GLU A 261 10.65 1.19 6.93
C GLU A 261 10.65 2.70 6.74
N GLY A 262 9.57 3.37 7.13
CA GLY A 262 9.42 4.82 6.99
C GLY A 262 9.40 5.36 5.55
N CYS A 263 9.29 4.49 4.54
CA CYS A 263 9.23 4.92 3.14
C CYS A 263 7.95 5.69 2.84
N SER A 264 8.04 6.65 1.90
CA SER A 264 6.89 7.39 1.39
C SER A 264 6.62 7.03 -0.07
N PHE A 265 5.50 6.35 -0.28
CA PHE A 265 4.94 6.00 -1.57
C PHE A 265 3.78 6.95 -1.86
N ARG A 266 3.85 7.61 -3.01
CA ARG A 266 2.77 8.48 -3.50
C ARG A 266 2.51 8.18 -4.97
N ASP A 267 1.26 7.84 -5.28
CA ASP A 267 0.80 7.54 -6.65
C ASP A 267 1.69 6.46 -7.33
N VAL A 268 2.13 5.47 -6.55
CA VAL A 268 2.99 4.36 -7.00
C VAL A 268 2.12 3.17 -7.37
N SER A 269 2.42 2.54 -8.51
CA SER A 269 1.81 1.27 -8.90
C SER A 269 2.67 0.11 -8.38
N LEU A 270 2.06 -0.81 -7.65
CA LEU A 270 2.61 -2.01 -6.99
C LEU A 270 1.73 -3.23 -7.33
N ARG A 271 1.08 -3.22 -8.50
CA ARG A 271 0.10 -4.24 -8.87
C ARG A 271 0.80 -5.58 -8.99
N GLY A 272 0.30 -6.59 -8.28
CA GLY A 272 0.89 -7.92 -8.25
C GLY A 272 2.32 -8.00 -7.69
N ALA A 273 2.83 -6.95 -7.05
CA ALA A 273 4.16 -6.98 -6.43
C ALA A 273 4.22 -8.03 -5.30
N ASP A 274 5.38 -8.67 -5.16
CA ASP A 274 5.64 -9.61 -4.08
C ASP A 274 6.30 -8.89 -2.90
N LEU A 275 5.52 -8.61 -1.86
CA LEU A 275 5.94 -7.93 -0.64
C LEU A 275 6.09 -8.93 0.52
N ARG A 276 6.27 -10.22 0.25
CA ARG A 276 6.34 -11.24 1.30
C ARG A 276 7.47 -10.96 2.28
N GLY A 277 7.18 -10.91 3.57
CA GLY A 277 8.18 -10.63 4.61
C GLY A 277 8.80 -9.23 4.56
N ALA A 278 8.31 -8.32 3.69
CA ALA A 278 8.84 -6.96 3.61
C ALA A 278 8.61 -6.20 4.93
N ARG A 279 9.58 -5.37 5.33
CA ARG A 279 9.47 -4.51 6.52
C ARG A 279 8.91 -3.15 6.17
N LEU A 280 7.61 -2.97 6.38
CA LEU A 280 6.83 -1.78 6.01
C LEU A 280 6.44 -0.89 7.21
N VAL A 281 7.09 -1.07 8.35
CA VAL A 281 6.78 -0.32 9.58
C VAL A 281 6.89 1.18 9.31
N HIS A 282 5.95 1.98 9.79
CA HIS A 282 5.91 3.45 9.61
C HIS A 282 5.87 3.95 8.14
N SER A 283 5.67 3.06 7.16
CA SER A 283 5.61 3.47 5.75
C SER A 283 4.26 4.09 5.39
N THR A 284 4.24 4.95 4.38
CA THR A 284 3.05 5.66 3.91
C THR A 284 2.79 5.36 2.44
N PHE A 285 1.57 4.96 2.11
CA PHE A 285 1.03 4.67 0.78
C PHE A 285 -0.13 5.61 0.48
N MET A 286 0.15 6.73 -0.18
CA MET A 286 -0.85 7.71 -0.59
C MET A 286 -1.27 7.45 -2.03
N GLY A 287 -2.53 7.10 -2.28
CA GLY A 287 -3.05 6.92 -3.65
C GLY A 287 -2.36 5.80 -4.45
N CYS A 288 -1.67 4.87 -3.78
CA CYS A 288 -0.93 3.80 -4.44
C CYS A 288 -1.87 2.67 -4.89
N ASP A 289 -1.48 1.93 -5.92
CA ASP A 289 -2.22 0.77 -6.41
C ASP A 289 -1.48 -0.53 -6.11
N LEU A 290 -1.95 -1.25 -5.10
CA LEU A 290 -1.44 -2.54 -4.64
C LEU A 290 -2.36 -3.71 -5.04
N GLU A 291 -3.20 -3.55 -6.08
CA GLU A 291 -4.12 -4.61 -6.51
C GLU A 291 -3.39 -5.94 -6.75
N GLY A 292 -3.88 -7.01 -6.12
CA GLY A 292 -3.34 -8.35 -6.24
C GLY A 292 -1.93 -8.57 -5.65
N SER A 293 -1.37 -7.58 -4.96
CA SER A 293 -0.06 -7.74 -4.31
C SER A 293 -0.09 -8.78 -3.18
N ASN A 294 1.05 -9.43 -2.95
CA ASN A 294 1.21 -10.44 -1.91
C ASN A 294 2.01 -9.88 -0.74
N LEU A 295 1.37 -9.50 0.35
CA LEU A 295 2.09 -8.96 1.51
C LEU A 295 2.50 -10.05 2.52
N LYS A 296 2.36 -11.36 2.22
CA LYS A 296 2.30 -12.41 3.28
C LYS A 296 3.53 -12.33 4.19
N ASP A 297 3.32 -12.39 5.51
CA ASP A 297 4.38 -12.25 6.52
C ASP A 297 5.09 -10.87 6.57
N ALA A 298 4.64 -9.87 5.80
CA ALA A 298 5.14 -8.50 5.91
C ALA A 298 4.74 -7.84 7.24
N THR A 299 5.63 -7.01 7.79
CA THR A 299 5.36 -6.23 9.01
C THR A 299 4.81 -4.85 8.67
N LEU A 300 3.58 -4.56 9.07
CA LEU A 300 2.83 -3.37 8.66
C LEU A 300 2.59 -2.37 9.80
N ASP A 301 3.14 -2.59 10.99
CA ASP A 301 2.83 -1.76 12.16
C ASP A 301 3.02 -0.26 11.89
N ALA A 302 2.02 0.52 12.30
CA ALA A 302 1.96 1.96 12.10
C ALA A 302 2.13 2.44 10.64
N SER A 303 1.81 1.59 9.65
CA SER A 303 1.74 1.98 8.24
C SER A 303 0.42 2.67 7.89
N ILE A 304 0.47 3.53 6.87
CA ILE A 304 -0.67 4.34 6.42
C ILE A 304 -0.96 4.04 4.95
N PHE A 305 -2.18 3.61 4.66
CA PHE A 305 -2.74 3.38 3.34
C PHE A 305 -3.90 4.34 3.13
N TYR A 306 -3.59 5.57 2.69
CA TYR A 306 -4.62 6.58 2.44
C TYR A 306 -5.02 6.59 0.97
N LYS A 307 -6.30 6.33 0.69
CA LYS A 307 -6.82 6.22 -0.70
C LYS A 307 -6.07 5.21 -1.57
N ALA A 308 -5.38 4.25 -0.96
CA ALA A 308 -4.68 3.20 -1.69
C ALA A 308 -5.66 2.11 -2.14
N SER A 309 -5.40 1.49 -3.30
CA SER A 309 -6.09 0.29 -3.75
C SER A 309 -5.33 -0.94 -3.25
N LEU A 310 -5.97 -1.77 -2.42
CA LEU A 310 -5.50 -3.09 -1.99
C LEU A 310 -6.47 -4.18 -2.45
N ARG A 311 -7.13 -3.97 -3.60
CA ARG A 311 -8.14 -4.89 -4.12
C ARG A 311 -7.54 -6.28 -4.31
N GLY A 312 -8.17 -7.30 -3.72
CA GLY A 312 -7.68 -8.68 -3.83
C GLY A 312 -6.32 -8.96 -3.17
N ALA A 313 -5.72 -7.99 -2.46
CA ALA A 313 -4.46 -8.20 -1.79
C ALA A 313 -4.61 -9.24 -0.66
N ASP A 314 -3.60 -10.07 -0.46
CA ASP A 314 -3.57 -11.00 0.67
C ASP A 314 -2.93 -10.29 1.87
N LEU A 315 -3.66 -10.14 2.98
CA LEU A 315 -3.27 -9.59 4.29
C LEU A 315 -3.49 -10.61 5.46
N SER A 316 -3.62 -11.90 5.15
CA SER A 316 -3.89 -12.97 6.11
C SER A 316 -2.80 -13.20 7.18
N GLY A 317 -3.20 -13.54 8.41
CA GLY A 317 -2.31 -14.00 9.50
C GLY A 317 -1.41 -12.94 10.15
N ARG A 318 -1.54 -11.67 9.75
CA ARG A 318 -0.67 -10.59 10.23
C ARG A 318 -1.16 -9.99 11.54
N HIS A 319 -0.21 -9.50 12.33
CA HIS A 319 -0.50 -8.50 13.37
C HIS A 319 -0.26 -7.12 12.79
N MET A 320 -1.29 -6.28 12.83
CA MET A 320 -1.33 -4.95 12.24
C MET A 320 -1.76 -3.97 13.32
N LYS A 321 -0.80 -3.48 14.10
CA LYS A 321 -1.05 -2.50 15.15
C LYS A 321 -0.94 -1.08 14.58
N LEU A 322 -1.86 -0.19 14.98
CA LEU A 322 -1.85 1.24 14.61
C LEU A 322 -1.88 1.51 13.09
N CYS A 323 -2.37 0.56 12.29
CA CYS A 323 -2.47 0.72 10.84
C CYS A 323 -3.65 1.61 10.46
N VAL A 324 -3.46 2.42 9.42
CA VAL A 324 -4.50 3.32 8.88
C VAL A 324 -4.81 2.92 7.44
N PHE A 325 -6.06 2.59 7.15
CA PHE A 325 -6.60 2.24 5.83
C PHE A 325 -7.67 3.24 5.39
N LYS A 326 -7.54 4.50 5.80
CA LYS A 326 -8.57 5.52 5.59
C LYS A 326 -8.81 5.75 4.09
N ASP A 327 -10.08 5.69 3.69
CA ASP A 327 -10.54 5.82 2.29
C ASP A 327 -9.89 4.81 1.32
N ALA A 328 -9.26 3.74 1.80
CA ALA A 328 -8.62 2.72 0.98
C ALA A 328 -9.65 1.75 0.39
N ASP A 329 -9.33 1.15 -0.76
CA ASP A 329 -10.13 0.09 -1.38
C ASP A 329 -9.54 -1.29 -1.09
N LEU A 330 -10.12 -2.01 -0.14
CA LEU A 330 -9.79 -3.38 0.22
C LEU A 330 -10.81 -4.39 -0.35
N SER A 331 -11.52 -4.05 -1.42
CA SER A 331 -12.51 -4.96 -2.01
C SER A 331 -11.89 -6.31 -2.36
N ARG A 332 -12.50 -7.40 -1.90
CA ARG A 332 -12.03 -8.79 -2.10
C ARG A 332 -10.65 -9.09 -1.49
N ALA A 333 -10.10 -8.21 -0.64
CA ALA A 333 -8.86 -8.49 0.07
C ALA A 333 -9.06 -9.66 1.06
N LYS A 334 -7.99 -10.39 1.37
CA LYS A 334 -7.99 -11.48 2.34
C LYS A 334 -7.39 -11.01 3.65
N LEU A 335 -8.16 -10.99 4.72
CA LEU A 335 -7.71 -10.70 6.10
C LEU A 335 -7.91 -11.92 7.00
N ILE A 336 -7.76 -13.12 6.44
CA ILE A 336 -8.00 -14.38 7.16
C ILE A 336 -7.03 -14.48 8.34
N ALA A 337 -7.54 -14.71 9.55
CA ALA A 337 -6.76 -14.77 10.79
C ALA A 337 -5.90 -13.52 11.07
N ALA A 338 -6.18 -12.39 10.43
CA ALA A 338 -5.47 -11.14 10.69
C ALA A 338 -5.90 -10.53 12.03
N LYS A 339 -4.96 -9.90 12.74
CA LYS A 339 -5.18 -9.18 14.00
C LYS A 339 -4.94 -7.69 13.77
N LEU A 340 -6.01 -6.90 13.83
CA LEU A 340 -5.97 -5.46 13.65
C LEU A 340 -6.23 -4.78 15.00
N ASP A 341 -5.19 -4.20 15.57
CA ASP A 341 -5.24 -3.55 16.88
C ASP A 341 -5.08 -2.04 16.72
N ILE A 342 -6.04 -1.26 17.22
CA ILE A 342 -6.01 0.21 17.17
C ILE A 342 -5.91 0.71 15.71
N CYS A 343 -6.70 0.12 14.82
CA CYS A 343 -6.68 0.43 13.39
C CYS A 343 -7.74 1.48 12.99
N VAL A 344 -7.51 2.18 11.88
CA VAL A 344 -8.49 3.10 11.28
C VAL A 344 -8.89 2.59 9.90
N LEU A 345 -10.14 2.22 9.71
CA LEU A 345 -10.73 1.77 8.43
C LEU A 345 -11.85 2.72 7.97
N ASP A 346 -11.85 3.96 8.47
CA ASP A 346 -12.88 4.95 8.13
C ASP A 346 -12.93 5.21 6.61
N GLY A 347 -14.13 5.19 6.05
CA GLY A 347 -14.39 5.36 4.62
C GLY A 347 -13.87 4.24 3.72
N ALA A 348 -13.25 3.19 4.29
CA ALA A 348 -12.67 2.11 3.51
C ALA A 348 -13.75 1.31 2.76
N THR A 349 -13.44 0.91 1.53
CA THR A 349 -14.28 -0.02 0.77
C THR A 349 -13.83 -1.45 1.09
N LEU A 350 -14.67 -2.22 1.77
CA LEU A 350 -14.42 -3.58 2.27
C LEU A 350 -15.40 -4.57 1.62
N THR A 351 -15.92 -4.25 0.44
CA THR A 351 -16.90 -5.09 -0.26
C THR A 351 -16.31 -6.46 -0.57
N SER A 352 -17.02 -7.52 -0.17
CA SER A 352 -16.58 -8.92 -0.31
C SER A 352 -15.21 -9.23 0.28
N VAL A 353 -14.76 -8.47 1.29
CA VAL A 353 -13.54 -8.79 2.05
C VAL A 353 -13.73 -10.08 2.84
N ASP A 354 -12.64 -10.83 3.04
CA ASP A 354 -12.64 -12.03 3.87
C ASP A 354 -11.96 -11.79 5.22
N PHE A 355 -12.76 -11.68 6.28
CA PHE A 355 -12.35 -11.56 7.68
C PHE A 355 -12.45 -12.89 8.44
N THR A 356 -12.47 -14.04 7.77
CA THR A 356 -12.55 -15.34 8.46
C THR A 356 -11.47 -15.47 9.54
N ASP A 357 -11.84 -15.79 10.77
CA ASP A 357 -10.95 -15.86 11.94
C ASP A 357 -10.21 -14.55 12.31
N ALA A 358 -10.56 -13.42 11.70
CA ALA A 358 -9.91 -12.15 12.00
C ALA A 358 -10.32 -11.59 13.36
N SER A 359 -9.46 -10.77 13.95
CA SER A 359 -9.75 -10.03 15.19
C SER A 359 -9.48 -8.55 14.98
N ILE A 360 -10.50 -7.72 15.23
CA ILE A 360 -10.39 -6.26 15.17
C ILE A 360 -10.70 -5.70 16.56
N VAL A 361 -9.72 -5.01 17.16
CA VAL A 361 -9.77 -4.56 18.55
C VAL A 361 -9.42 -3.08 18.65
N SER A 362 -10.32 -2.27 19.22
CA SER A 362 -10.14 -0.82 19.38
C SER A 362 -10.05 -0.04 18.04
N GLY A 363 -10.65 -0.56 16.98
CA GLY A 363 -10.61 0.07 15.65
C GLY A 363 -11.80 0.99 15.35
N THR A 364 -11.67 1.79 14.28
CA THR A 364 -12.80 2.54 13.71
C THR A 364 -13.10 2.08 12.28
N MET A 365 -14.38 2.03 11.92
CA MET A 365 -14.85 1.63 10.59
C MET A 365 -15.97 2.59 10.12
N ARG A 366 -15.85 3.89 10.45
CA ARG A 366 -16.92 4.86 10.19
C ARG A 366 -17.15 5.03 8.70
N GLY A 367 -18.39 4.87 8.24
CA GLY A 367 -18.71 5.00 6.81
C GLY A 367 -18.08 3.92 5.92
N ALA A 368 -17.51 2.85 6.50
CA ALA A 368 -16.92 1.78 5.73
C ALA A 368 -17.99 0.94 5.02
N LYS A 369 -17.63 0.32 3.89
CA LYS A 369 -18.57 -0.48 3.08
C LYS A 369 -18.27 -1.97 3.20
N LEU A 370 -19.02 -2.72 4.01
CA LEU A 370 -18.82 -4.16 4.21
C LEU A 370 -19.77 -5.03 3.39
N SER A 371 -20.38 -4.51 2.32
CA SER A 371 -21.38 -5.26 1.58
C SER A 371 -20.83 -6.63 1.11
N GLY A 372 -21.49 -7.72 1.51
CA GLY A 372 -21.06 -9.09 1.19
C GLY A 372 -19.74 -9.55 1.83
N ALA A 373 -19.24 -8.88 2.86
CA ALA A 373 -18.06 -9.32 3.61
C ALA A 373 -18.29 -10.67 4.29
N THR A 374 -17.27 -11.52 4.29
CA THR A 374 -17.26 -12.79 5.04
C THR A 374 -16.63 -12.56 6.40
N ILE A 375 -17.36 -12.83 7.49
CA ILE A 375 -16.87 -12.57 8.85
C ILE A 375 -16.88 -13.82 9.74
N VAL A 376 -16.79 -15.02 9.15
CA VAL A 376 -16.92 -16.30 9.88
C VAL A 376 -15.91 -16.39 11.03
N ARG A 377 -16.41 -16.53 12.27
CA ARG A 377 -15.60 -16.55 13.51
C ARG A 377 -14.76 -15.29 13.75
N ALA A 378 -15.05 -14.21 13.03
CA ALA A 378 -14.40 -12.94 13.26
C ALA A 378 -14.83 -12.35 14.62
N ARG A 379 -13.91 -11.63 15.24
CA ARG A 379 -14.15 -10.93 16.51
C ARG A 379 -14.01 -9.44 16.30
N PHE A 380 -15.02 -8.69 16.73
CA PHE A 380 -14.96 -7.25 16.85
C PHE A 380 -15.10 -6.87 18.32
N GLU A 381 -14.15 -6.10 18.84
CA GLU A 381 -14.18 -5.58 20.20
C GLU A 381 -13.83 -4.10 20.22
N ARG A 382 -14.69 -3.27 20.82
CA ARG A 382 -14.48 -1.82 20.90
C ARG A 382 -14.33 -1.18 19.51
N VAL A 383 -15.12 -1.65 18.54
CA VAL A 383 -15.11 -1.15 17.15
C VAL A 383 -16.25 -0.16 16.92
N ASP A 384 -15.92 0.94 16.25
CA ASP A 384 -16.90 1.95 15.84
C ASP A 384 -17.48 1.65 14.44
N PHE A 385 -18.76 1.31 14.38
CA PHE A 385 -19.50 1.01 13.16
C PHE A 385 -20.40 2.16 12.70
N GLU A 386 -20.23 3.38 13.22
CA GLU A 386 -21.07 4.52 12.81
C GLU A 386 -21.13 4.68 11.28
N SER A 387 -22.34 4.77 10.72
CA SER A 387 -22.60 4.88 9.26
C SER A 387 -22.03 3.76 8.38
N VAL A 388 -21.71 2.59 8.93
CA VAL A 388 -21.23 1.44 8.14
C VAL A 388 -22.35 0.85 7.26
N ASP A 389 -21.99 0.34 6.08
CA ASP A 389 -22.88 -0.51 5.28
C ASP A 389 -22.67 -2.00 5.61
N LEU A 390 -23.68 -2.63 6.22
CA LEU A 390 -23.73 -4.05 6.60
C LEU A 390 -24.64 -4.89 5.67
N THR A 391 -24.94 -4.41 4.47
CA THR A 391 -25.80 -5.13 3.53
C THR A 391 -25.22 -6.52 3.20
N GLY A 392 -26.01 -7.57 3.42
CA GLY A 392 -25.58 -8.95 3.16
C GLY A 392 -24.55 -9.53 4.13
N VAL A 393 -24.22 -8.84 5.23
CA VAL A 393 -23.34 -9.36 6.29
C VAL A 393 -24.16 -10.13 7.33
N ASP A 394 -23.77 -11.38 7.60
CA ASP A 394 -24.33 -12.22 8.66
C ASP A 394 -23.63 -11.93 9.99
N LEU A 395 -24.36 -11.40 10.97
CA LEU A 395 -23.84 -11.04 12.29
C LEU A 395 -24.15 -12.10 13.35
N ALA A 396 -25.05 -13.06 13.09
CA ALA A 396 -25.55 -13.96 14.12
C ALA A 396 -24.42 -14.76 14.79
N GLY A 397 -24.48 -14.91 16.12
CA GLY A 397 -23.49 -15.65 16.91
C GLY A 397 -22.11 -14.98 17.07
N HIS A 398 -21.86 -13.82 16.46
CA HIS A 398 -20.55 -13.17 16.52
C HIS A 398 -20.33 -12.38 17.82
N SER A 399 -19.05 -12.15 18.16
CA SER A 399 -18.63 -11.28 19.27
C SER A 399 -18.48 -9.85 18.76
N LEU A 400 -19.28 -8.95 19.33
CA LEU A 400 -19.42 -7.53 19.00
C LEU A 400 -19.35 -6.67 20.30
N VAL A 401 -18.51 -7.10 21.25
CA VAL A 401 -18.42 -6.54 22.60
C VAL A 401 -17.94 -5.09 22.54
N ARG A 402 -18.64 -4.18 23.23
CA ARG A 402 -18.35 -2.74 23.25
C ARG A 402 -18.32 -2.06 21.88
N CYS A 403 -18.93 -2.67 20.86
CA CYS A 403 -19.06 -2.05 19.55
C CYS A 403 -20.11 -0.93 19.56
N ARG A 404 -19.94 0.09 18.72
CA ARG A 404 -20.87 1.22 18.58
C ARG A 404 -21.59 1.17 17.24
N PHE A 405 -22.91 1.13 17.27
CA PHE A 405 -23.81 1.07 16.11
C PHE A 405 -24.70 2.31 15.99
N ASN A 406 -24.47 3.35 16.81
CA ASN A 406 -25.37 4.48 16.98
C ASN A 406 -25.94 5.05 15.67
N GLY A 407 -27.25 5.31 15.66
CA GLY A 407 -27.96 5.92 14.52
C GLY A 407 -28.10 5.05 13.26
N LEU A 408 -27.62 3.80 13.26
CA LEU A 408 -27.74 2.93 12.08
C LEU A 408 -29.18 2.45 11.85
N ASP A 409 -29.49 2.17 10.58
CA ASP A 409 -30.63 1.34 10.22
C ASP A 409 -30.23 -0.15 10.23
N LEU A 410 -30.75 -0.85 11.23
CA LEU A 410 -30.56 -2.25 11.51
C LEU A 410 -31.91 -2.99 11.52
N SER A 411 -32.90 -2.47 10.78
CA SER A 411 -34.22 -3.09 10.62
C SER A 411 -34.08 -4.55 10.20
N LYS A 412 -34.82 -5.45 10.87
CA LYS A 412 -34.85 -6.90 10.60
C LYS A 412 -33.51 -7.62 10.72
N ARG A 413 -32.48 -6.98 11.27
CA ARG A 413 -31.15 -7.58 11.38
C ARG A 413 -31.17 -8.70 12.43
N ASP A 414 -30.41 -9.75 12.13
CA ASP A 414 -30.23 -10.89 13.03
C ASP A 414 -28.96 -10.74 13.88
N PHE A 415 -29.14 -10.63 15.19
CA PHE A 415 -28.12 -10.65 16.24
C PHE A 415 -28.32 -11.85 17.19
N THR A 416 -29.03 -12.88 16.75
CA THR A 416 -29.31 -14.08 17.56
C THR A 416 -28.00 -14.68 18.07
N GLY A 417 -27.93 -14.95 19.37
CA GLY A 417 -26.77 -15.56 20.03
C GLY A 417 -25.49 -14.71 20.08
N CYS A 418 -25.51 -13.45 19.61
CA CYS A 418 -24.34 -12.59 19.62
C CYS A 418 -23.87 -12.26 21.05
N ASP A 419 -22.58 -11.96 21.20
CA ASP A 419 -22.07 -11.26 22.38
C ASP A 419 -21.99 -9.75 22.10
N LEU A 420 -22.96 -9.02 22.65
CA LEU A 420 -23.16 -7.59 22.51
C LEU A 420 -23.00 -6.89 23.88
N SER A 421 -22.23 -7.49 24.79
CA SER A 421 -21.97 -6.91 26.11
C SER A 421 -21.39 -5.50 25.95
N GLU A 422 -22.00 -4.53 26.64
CA GLU A 422 -21.61 -3.11 26.62
C GLU A 422 -21.63 -2.46 25.21
N ALA A 423 -22.32 -3.07 24.23
CA ALA A 423 -22.50 -2.48 22.91
C ALA A 423 -23.49 -1.29 22.93
N ALA A 424 -23.32 -0.33 22.02
CA ALA A 424 -24.16 0.85 21.91
C ALA A 424 -25.01 0.82 20.64
N PHE A 425 -26.31 0.98 20.82
CA PHE A 425 -27.37 1.05 19.82
C PHE A 425 -28.18 2.35 19.93
N GLU A 426 -27.58 3.41 20.50
CA GLU A 426 -28.28 4.66 20.77
C GLU A 426 -28.85 5.27 19.48
N GLY A 427 -30.15 5.56 19.46
CA GLY A 427 -30.84 6.15 18.30
C GLY A 427 -30.92 5.25 17.06
N CYS A 428 -30.63 3.95 17.15
CA CYS A 428 -30.73 3.04 16.00
C CYS A 428 -32.19 2.79 15.58
N ARG A 429 -32.39 2.50 14.29
CA ARG A 429 -33.64 1.88 13.79
C ARG A 429 -33.47 0.37 13.80
N LEU A 430 -34.30 -0.31 14.58
CA LEU A 430 -34.25 -1.74 14.90
C LEU A 430 -35.62 -2.44 14.76
N PRO A 431 -36.59 -1.99 13.92
CA PRO A 431 -37.88 -2.67 13.85
C PRO A 431 -37.68 -4.12 13.40
N GLU A 432 -38.32 -5.04 14.11
CA GLU A 432 -38.23 -6.49 13.86
C GLU A 432 -36.80 -7.08 13.93
N ALA A 433 -35.83 -6.38 14.53
CA ALA A 433 -34.48 -6.93 14.75
C ALA A 433 -34.52 -8.08 15.76
N LYS A 434 -33.63 -9.06 15.62
CA LYS A 434 -33.58 -10.26 16.48
C LYS A 434 -32.34 -10.24 17.37
N PHE A 435 -32.53 -10.36 18.66
CA PHE A 435 -31.52 -10.46 19.70
C PHE A 435 -31.73 -11.72 20.56
N ASP A 436 -32.39 -12.74 20.01
CA ASP A 436 -32.78 -13.93 20.74
C ASP A 436 -31.53 -14.65 21.28
N GLY A 437 -31.52 -14.98 22.56
CA GLY A 437 -30.38 -15.60 23.25
C GLY A 437 -29.09 -14.76 23.31
N ALA A 438 -29.10 -13.51 22.85
CA ALA A 438 -27.92 -12.65 22.83
C ALA A 438 -27.44 -12.27 24.25
N ARG A 439 -26.14 -12.03 24.41
CA ARG A 439 -25.57 -11.43 25.64
C ARG A 439 -25.58 -9.91 25.49
N LEU A 440 -26.37 -9.23 26.30
CA LEU A 440 -26.61 -7.79 26.24
C LEU A 440 -26.28 -7.09 27.56
N ARG A 441 -25.37 -7.65 28.36
CA ARG A 441 -25.03 -7.10 29.67
C ARG A 441 -24.53 -5.67 29.52
N GLY A 442 -25.24 -4.71 30.12
CA GLY A 442 -24.88 -3.28 30.04
C GLY A 442 -24.94 -2.67 28.64
N ALA A 443 -25.60 -3.32 27.68
CA ALA A 443 -25.81 -2.73 26.36
C ALA A 443 -26.71 -1.48 26.45
N ASN A 444 -26.56 -0.55 25.50
CA ASN A 444 -27.26 0.73 25.49
C ASN A 444 -28.15 0.88 24.25
N PHE A 445 -29.46 0.77 24.43
CA PHE A 445 -30.52 1.00 23.45
C PHE A 445 -31.27 2.32 23.68
N LYS A 446 -30.66 3.28 24.39
CA LYS A 446 -31.32 4.56 24.67
C LYS A 446 -31.83 5.20 23.37
N LYS A 447 -33.07 5.68 23.35
CA LYS A 447 -33.71 6.30 22.18
C LYS A 447 -33.75 5.44 20.90
N ALA A 448 -33.52 4.13 20.99
CA ALA A 448 -33.63 3.25 19.83
C ALA A 448 -35.10 3.07 19.41
N HIS A 449 -35.33 2.86 18.12
CA HIS A 449 -36.64 2.52 17.52
C HIS A 449 -36.70 1.03 17.24
N ALA A 450 -37.11 0.23 18.22
CA ALA A 450 -37.03 -1.23 18.22
C ALA A 450 -38.42 -1.89 18.31
N GLU A 451 -39.40 -1.34 17.59
CA GLU A 451 -40.76 -1.89 17.53
C GLU A 451 -40.74 -3.33 17.02
N LYS A 452 -41.45 -4.24 17.69
CA LYS A 452 -41.50 -5.68 17.36
C LYS A 452 -40.14 -6.38 17.35
N ALA A 453 -39.08 -5.76 17.88
CA ALA A 453 -37.80 -6.44 18.04
C ALA A 453 -37.93 -7.62 19.02
N SER A 454 -37.11 -8.65 18.79
CA SER A 454 -37.10 -9.86 19.60
C SER A 454 -35.88 -9.92 20.50
N PHE A 455 -36.09 -10.14 21.78
CA PHE A 455 -35.09 -10.29 22.84
C PHE A 455 -35.37 -11.56 23.67
N ARG A 456 -35.99 -12.57 23.07
CA ARG A 456 -36.36 -13.80 23.79
C ARG A 456 -35.13 -14.49 24.32
N ASP A 457 -35.19 -14.97 25.56
CA ASP A 457 -34.07 -15.66 26.21
C ASP A 457 -32.76 -14.83 26.30
N ALA A 458 -32.81 -13.52 26.03
CA ALA A 458 -31.62 -12.67 26.02
C ALA A 458 -31.07 -12.45 27.43
N LYS A 459 -29.75 -12.37 27.55
CA LYS A 459 -29.02 -12.10 28.79
C LYS A 459 -28.70 -10.61 28.91
N ALA A 460 -29.70 -9.82 29.30
CA ALA A 460 -29.72 -8.36 29.26
C ALA A 460 -29.64 -7.68 30.65
N LYS A 461 -28.89 -8.28 31.59
CA LYS A 461 -28.67 -7.71 32.93
C LYS A 461 -28.09 -6.30 32.84
N GLY A 462 -28.73 -5.33 33.48
CA GLY A 462 -28.30 -3.93 33.51
C GLY A 462 -28.35 -3.22 32.16
N CYS A 463 -29.10 -3.74 31.18
CA CYS A 463 -29.25 -3.11 29.86
C CYS A 463 -30.06 -1.81 29.95
N PHE A 464 -29.72 -0.82 29.12
CA PHE A 464 -30.37 0.48 29.09
C PHE A 464 -31.31 0.60 27.88
N PHE A 465 -32.61 0.69 28.11
CA PHE A 465 -33.67 0.89 27.13
C PHE A 465 -34.36 2.26 27.30
N GLY A 466 -33.74 3.21 28.00
CA GLY A 466 -34.39 4.47 28.35
C GLY A 466 -34.81 5.27 27.11
N GLU A 467 -36.01 5.82 27.13
CA GLU A 467 -36.59 6.59 26.00
C GLU A 467 -36.68 5.80 24.68
N ALA A 468 -36.51 4.46 24.70
CA ALA A 468 -36.63 3.63 23.51
C ALA A 468 -38.09 3.39 23.14
N ASP A 469 -38.36 3.22 21.85
CA ASP A 469 -39.61 2.68 21.34
C ASP A 469 -39.47 1.16 21.20
N LEU A 470 -40.22 0.43 22.02
CA LEU A 470 -40.21 -1.03 22.15
C LEU A 470 -41.63 -1.58 22.03
N ARG A 471 -42.52 -0.85 21.34
CA ARG A 471 -43.91 -1.29 21.15
C ARG A 471 -43.94 -2.67 20.51
N LEU A 472 -44.74 -3.56 21.09
CA LEU A 472 -44.90 -4.95 20.65
C LEU A 472 -43.59 -5.77 20.65
N ALA A 473 -42.54 -5.33 21.36
CA ALA A 473 -41.30 -6.09 21.47
C ALA A 473 -41.46 -7.37 22.32
N HIS A 474 -40.60 -8.35 22.05
CA HIS A 474 -40.63 -9.67 22.64
C HIS A 474 -39.48 -9.82 23.65
N PHE A 475 -39.79 -10.01 24.93
CA PHE A 475 -38.84 -10.20 26.04
C PHE A 475 -39.11 -11.49 26.81
N GLU A 476 -39.84 -12.44 26.21
CA GLU A 476 -40.19 -13.71 26.84
C GLU A 476 -38.93 -14.42 27.37
N ASN A 477 -38.95 -14.84 28.64
CA ASN A 477 -37.83 -15.48 29.35
C ASN A 477 -36.52 -14.66 29.45
N ALA A 478 -36.51 -13.39 29.08
CA ALA A 478 -35.29 -12.58 29.10
C ALA A 478 -34.78 -12.32 30.52
N ALA A 479 -33.46 -12.34 30.70
CA ALA A 479 -32.80 -11.99 31.96
C ALA A 479 -32.49 -10.48 32.00
N LEU A 480 -33.37 -9.70 32.61
CA LEU A 480 -33.42 -8.24 32.59
C LEU A 480 -33.16 -7.60 33.96
N GLN A 481 -32.43 -8.29 34.85
CA GLN A 481 -32.24 -7.79 36.21
C GLN A 481 -31.50 -6.44 36.19
N GLY A 482 -32.07 -5.44 36.85
CA GLY A 482 -31.53 -4.07 36.86
C GLY A 482 -31.58 -3.34 35.52
N ALA A 483 -32.28 -3.87 34.50
CA ALA A 483 -32.45 -3.16 33.24
C ALA A 483 -33.30 -1.88 33.42
N SER A 484 -33.08 -0.87 32.58
CA SER A 484 -33.76 0.42 32.68
C SER A 484 -34.60 0.71 31.44
N PHE A 485 -35.91 0.77 31.61
CA PHE A 485 -36.94 1.17 30.65
C PHE A 485 -37.50 2.56 30.95
N ALA A 486 -36.73 3.41 31.62
CA ALA A 486 -37.20 4.74 32.04
C ALA A 486 -37.64 5.56 30.82
N ARG A 487 -38.87 6.07 30.83
CA ARG A 487 -39.52 6.80 29.72
C ARG A 487 -39.61 6.02 28.40
N ALA A 488 -39.41 4.70 28.42
CA ALA A 488 -39.55 3.87 27.22
C ALA A 488 -41.03 3.66 26.89
N ASP A 489 -41.34 3.43 25.61
CA ASP A 489 -42.65 2.94 25.17
C ASP A 489 -42.58 1.43 24.95
N VAL A 490 -43.05 0.66 25.92
CA VAL A 490 -43.16 -0.80 25.90
C VAL A 490 -44.63 -1.24 25.72
N SER A 491 -45.46 -0.42 25.08
CA SER A 491 -46.89 -0.75 24.91
C SER A 491 -47.08 -2.03 24.10
N GLY A 492 -47.88 -2.95 24.62
CA GLY A 492 -48.10 -4.28 24.05
C GLY A 492 -46.86 -5.19 24.02
N ALA A 493 -45.76 -4.82 24.69
CA ALA A 493 -44.58 -5.67 24.79
C ALA A 493 -44.84 -6.91 25.66
N ARG A 494 -44.09 -7.97 25.41
CA ARG A 494 -44.28 -9.29 26.02
C ARG A 494 -43.12 -9.62 26.95
N PHE A 495 -43.31 -9.47 28.24
CA PHE A 495 -42.34 -9.79 29.30
C PHE A 495 -42.67 -11.11 30.00
N GLU A 496 -43.38 -12.03 29.34
CA GLU A 496 -43.80 -13.28 29.97
C GLU A 496 -42.59 -14.06 30.51
N HIS A 497 -42.63 -14.43 31.79
CA HIS A 497 -41.54 -15.12 32.50
C HIS A 497 -40.18 -14.40 32.52
N ALA A 498 -40.14 -13.12 32.17
CA ALA A 498 -38.91 -12.33 32.21
C ALA A 498 -38.43 -12.09 33.65
N ALA A 499 -37.12 -12.10 33.86
CA ALA A 499 -36.51 -11.79 35.14
C ALA A 499 -36.18 -10.29 35.24
N LEU A 500 -37.11 -9.52 35.78
CA LEU A 500 -37.12 -8.06 35.88
C LEU A 500 -36.76 -7.53 37.29
N ALA A 501 -36.14 -8.35 38.14
CA ALA A 501 -35.79 -7.94 39.49
C ALA A 501 -34.94 -6.65 39.47
N ARG A 502 -35.36 -5.63 40.23
CA ARG A 502 -34.75 -4.29 40.28
C ARG A 502 -34.76 -3.52 38.94
N ALA A 503 -35.57 -3.93 37.97
CA ALA A 503 -35.73 -3.16 36.74
C ALA A 503 -36.41 -1.82 37.01
N ARG A 504 -36.11 -0.82 36.18
CA ARG A 504 -36.67 0.53 36.28
C ARG A 504 -37.60 0.81 35.11
N PHE A 505 -38.81 1.27 35.38
CA PHE A 505 -39.84 1.67 34.42
C PHE A 505 -40.35 3.09 34.73
N ASP A 506 -39.48 3.93 35.31
CA ASP A 506 -39.86 5.31 35.70
C ASP A 506 -40.46 6.04 34.49
N HIS A 507 -41.73 6.45 34.58
CA HIS A 507 -42.48 7.13 33.51
C HIS A 507 -42.57 6.34 32.19
N ALA A 508 -42.43 5.01 32.23
CA ALA A 508 -42.58 4.17 31.05
C ALA A 508 -44.06 4.08 30.60
N LYS A 509 -44.28 3.93 29.30
CA LYS A 509 -45.59 3.57 28.74
C LYS A 509 -45.62 2.07 28.53
N ALA A 510 -46.40 1.36 29.33
CA ALA A 510 -46.56 -0.09 29.31
C ALA A 510 -48.04 -0.49 29.14
N HIS A 511 -48.79 0.34 28.42
CA HIS A 511 -50.18 0.06 28.08
C HIS A 511 -50.31 -1.29 27.39
N ALA A 512 -51.22 -2.15 27.88
CA ALA A 512 -51.47 -3.50 27.38
C ALA A 512 -50.23 -4.42 27.30
N ALA A 513 -49.15 -4.12 28.03
CA ALA A 513 -47.98 -5.00 28.12
C ALA A 513 -48.31 -6.25 28.94
N SER A 514 -47.75 -7.40 28.57
CA SER A 514 -47.87 -8.63 29.37
C SER A 514 -46.65 -8.82 30.24
N PHE A 515 -46.86 -8.89 31.55
CA PHE A 515 -45.88 -9.26 32.57
C PHE A 515 -46.22 -10.63 33.18
N ALA A 516 -46.98 -11.47 32.47
CA ALA A 516 -47.47 -12.73 33.00
C ALA A 516 -46.32 -13.63 33.48
N GLY A 517 -46.35 -14.02 34.76
CA GLY A 517 -45.30 -14.85 35.37
C GLY A 517 -43.91 -14.19 35.46
N ALA A 518 -43.78 -12.89 35.20
CA ALA A 518 -42.51 -12.18 35.29
C ALA A 518 -42.09 -11.93 36.74
N ASP A 519 -40.78 -11.84 37.00
CA ASP A 519 -40.22 -11.52 38.30
C ASP A 519 -39.84 -10.04 38.40
N LEU A 520 -40.71 -9.21 38.96
CA LEU A 520 -40.52 -7.77 39.19
C LEU A 520 -40.11 -7.44 40.64
N MET A 521 -39.46 -8.37 41.36
CA MET A 521 -39.04 -8.12 42.74
C MET A 521 -38.16 -6.86 42.84
N TYR A 522 -38.52 -5.91 43.71
CA TYR A 522 -37.86 -4.60 43.84
C TYR A 522 -37.82 -3.74 42.56
N ALA A 523 -38.66 -4.01 41.56
CA ALA A 523 -38.75 -3.13 40.39
C ALA A 523 -39.31 -1.75 40.78
N CYS A 524 -38.86 -0.71 40.09
CA CYS A 524 -39.34 0.67 40.27
C CYS A 524 -40.20 1.05 39.07
N LEU A 525 -41.47 1.38 39.28
CA LEU A 525 -42.39 1.80 38.22
C LEU A 525 -43.02 3.18 38.46
N PRO A 526 -42.34 4.17 39.08
CA PRO A 526 -43.02 5.41 39.44
C PRO A 526 -43.54 6.16 38.21
N HIS A 527 -44.81 6.57 38.25
CA HIS A 527 -45.55 7.22 37.16
C HIS A 527 -45.62 6.42 35.84
N ALA A 528 -45.41 5.11 35.87
CA ALA A 528 -45.60 4.28 34.69
C ALA A 528 -47.10 4.18 34.34
N ASP A 529 -47.40 4.19 33.05
CA ASP A 529 -48.71 3.81 32.54
C ASP A 529 -48.72 2.30 32.29
N VAL A 530 -49.40 1.55 33.15
CA VAL A 530 -49.58 0.10 33.04
C VAL A 530 -51.05 -0.24 32.80
N SER A 531 -51.82 0.66 32.18
CA SER A 531 -53.23 0.43 31.89
C SER A 531 -53.42 -0.81 31.02
N ILE A 532 -54.37 -1.66 31.41
CA ILE A 532 -54.70 -2.93 30.74
C ILE A 532 -53.49 -3.91 30.70
N ALA A 533 -52.44 -3.68 31.50
CA ALA A 533 -51.32 -4.60 31.57
C ALA A 533 -51.69 -5.91 32.30
N ASP A 534 -51.08 -7.02 31.89
CA ASP A 534 -51.31 -8.33 32.49
C ASP A 534 -50.19 -8.71 33.46
N PHE A 535 -50.44 -8.62 34.77
CA PHE A 535 -49.56 -9.08 35.84
C PHE A 535 -49.93 -10.47 36.37
N THR A 536 -50.67 -11.28 35.61
CA THR A 536 -51.09 -12.62 36.04
C THR A 536 -49.89 -13.45 36.50
N ARG A 537 -49.91 -13.92 37.75
CA ARG A 537 -48.81 -14.68 38.39
C ARG A 537 -47.45 -13.96 38.46
N ALA A 538 -47.40 -12.65 38.23
CA ALA A 538 -46.17 -11.87 38.34
C ALA A 538 -45.73 -11.75 39.82
N ASN A 539 -44.42 -11.71 40.07
CA ASN A 539 -43.88 -11.42 41.38
C ASN A 539 -43.54 -9.93 41.50
N LEU A 540 -44.35 -9.17 42.23
CA LEU A 540 -44.16 -7.73 42.49
C LEU A 540 -43.65 -7.47 43.91
N THR A 541 -43.07 -8.47 44.58
CA THR A 541 -42.61 -8.35 45.97
C THR A 541 -41.68 -7.14 46.12
N ARG A 542 -42.06 -6.20 46.99
CA ARG A 542 -41.34 -4.94 47.25
C ARG A 542 -41.11 -4.04 46.02
N ALA A 543 -41.89 -4.20 44.95
CA ALA A 543 -41.88 -3.26 43.84
C ALA A 543 -42.46 -1.90 44.27
N SER A 544 -41.97 -0.82 43.68
CA SER A 544 -42.52 0.53 43.84
C SER A 544 -43.51 0.82 42.71
N LEU A 545 -44.77 1.04 43.10
CA LEU A 545 -45.91 1.37 42.25
C LEU A 545 -46.41 2.79 42.53
N HIS A 546 -45.50 3.69 42.89
CA HIS A 546 -45.82 5.09 43.18
C HIS A 546 -46.45 5.78 41.96
N ALA A 547 -47.64 6.37 42.12
CA ALA A 547 -48.29 7.18 41.10
C ALA A 547 -48.49 6.51 39.72
N ILE A 548 -48.61 5.18 39.66
CA ILE A 548 -48.88 4.47 38.41
C ILE A 548 -50.29 4.70 37.89
N HIS A 549 -50.47 4.60 36.57
CA HIS A 549 -51.79 4.51 35.94
C HIS A 549 -52.07 3.05 35.56
N ASP A 550 -52.85 2.33 36.37
CA ASP A 550 -53.10 0.88 36.21
C ASP A 550 -54.57 0.54 35.90
N SER A 551 -55.28 1.45 35.24
CA SER A 551 -56.68 1.25 34.87
C SER A 551 -56.85 0.00 34.00
N GLY A 552 -57.68 -0.94 34.46
CA GLY A 552 -57.93 -2.21 33.76
C GLY A 552 -56.78 -3.23 33.82
N ALA A 553 -55.71 -2.99 34.59
CA ALA A 553 -54.63 -3.95 34.77
C ALA A 553 -55.11 -5.22 35.52
N VAL A 554 -54.58 -6.37 35.12
CA VAL A 554 -54.93 -7.69 35.68
C VAL A 554 -53.85 -8.14 36.66
N TYR A 555 -54.21 -8.41 37.91
CA TYR A 555 -53.27 -8.88 38.95
C TYR A 555 -53.58 -10.30 39.45
N LEU A 556 -54.19 -11.14 38.60
CA LEU A 556 -54.64 -12.48 38.99
C LEU A 556 -53.47 -13.35 39.49
N LEU A 557 -53.52 -13.79 40.74
CA LEU A 557 -52.45 -14.59 41.38
C LEU A 557 -51.08 -13.88 41.45
N ALA A 558 -51.03 -12.55 41.33
CA ALA A 558 -49.79 -11.79 41.48
C ALA A 558 -49.32 -11.76 42.95
N GLN A 559 -48.01 -11.78 43.19
CA GLN A 559 -47.43 -11.65 44.53
C GLN A 559 -47.17 -10.17 44.84
N LEU A 560 -47.93 -9.60 45.79
CA LEU A 560 -47.89 -8.17 46.11
C LEU A 560 -47.24 -7.87 47.47
N VAL A 561 -46.45 -8.80 48.02
CA VAL A 561 -45.90 -8.69 49.39
C VAL A 561 -44.95 -7.50 49.49
N GLY A 562 -45.27 -6.53 50.35
CA GLY A 562 -44.43 -5.36 50.61
C GLY A 562 -44.34 -4.37 49.46
N VAL A 563 -45.25 -4.43 48.47
CA VAL A 563 -45.36 -3.42 47.40
C VAL A 563 -45.52 -2.03 48.00
N GLN A 564 -44.75 -1.07 47.49
CA GLN A 564 -44.83 0.34 47.87
C GLN A 564 -45.85 1.02 46.96
N ARG A 565 -46.96 1.49 47.54
CA ARG A 565 -48.00 2.25 46.83
C ARG A 565 -47.67 3.74 46.81
N THR A 566 -48.53 4.54 46.20
CA THR A 566 -48.40 5.99 46.16
C THR A 566 -48.18 6.56 47.57
N ASP A 567 -47.19 7.43 47.66
CA ASP A 567 -46.90 8.24 48.85
C ASP A 567 -47.48 9.62 48.52
N ASP A 568 -48.60 9.97 49.14
CA ASP A 568 -49.33 11.18 48.78
C ASP A 568 -48.51 12.44 49.07
N ALA A 569 -47.68 12.44 50.12
CA ALA A 569 -46.83 13.58 50.45
C ALA A 569 -45.71 13.76 49.41
N LEU A 570 -45.14 12.64 48.94
CA LEU A 570 -44.20 12.67 47.82
C LEU A 570 -44.88 13.16 46.54
N LEU A 571 -46.07 12.65 46.23
CA LEU A 571 -46.80 13.03 45.02
C LEU A 571 -47.19 14.52 45.02
N GLU A 572 -47.64 15.05 46.16
CA GLU A 572 -47.90 16.49 46.33
C GLU A 572 -46.64 17.33 46.14
N ALA A 573 -45.51 16.88 46.69
CA ALA A 573 -44.22 17.56 46.53
C ALA A 573 -43.72 17.53 45.08
N GLU A 574 -43.92 16.43 44.35
CA GLU A 574 -43.56 16.31 42.93
C GLU A 574 -44.43 17.19 42.02
N GLY A 575 -45.69 17.43 42.39
CA GLY A 575 -46.61 18.31 41.66
C GLY A 575 -46.40 19.81 41.91
N PHE A 576 -45.54 20.19 42.84
CA PHE A 576 -45.31 21.59 43.20
C PHE A 576 -44.63 22.35 42.05
N SER A 577 -45.31 23.39 41.55
CA SER A 577 -44.71 24.40 40.67
C SER A 577 -44.59 25.72 41.42
N PRO A 578 -43.42 26.38 41.47
CA PRO A 578 -43.29 27.68 42.11
C PRO A 578 -44.16 28.71 41.37
N PRO A 579 -44.75 29.69 42.08
CA PRO A 579 -45.54 30.74 41.45
C PRO A 579 -44.68 31.51 40.43
N SER A 580 -45.23 31.72 39.23
CA SER A 580 -44.56 32.46 38.15
C SER A 580 -44.30 33.90 38.58
N THR A 581 -43.02 34.29 38.64
CA THR A 581 -42.53 35.65 38.94
C THR A 581 -42.60 36.59 37.74
#